data_AF-A0A6P6IGE8-F1
#
_entry.id   AF-A0A6P6IGE8-F1
#
_cell.length_a   1.000
_cell.length_b   1.000
_cell.length_c   1.000
_cell.angle_alpha   90.00
_cell.angle_beta   90.00
_cell.angle_gamma   90.00
#
_symmetry.space_group_name_H-M   'P 1'
#
loop_
_entity.id
_entity.type
_entity.pdbx_description
1 polymer ?
#
loop_
_entity_poly.entity_id
_entity_poly.type
_entity_poly.pdbx_seq_one_letter_code
_entity_poly.pdbx_strand_id
1 'polypeptide(L)'
;MPRGAARGQDHPQFAHGEIEAESKTEPTASHPPESLTLRTADPGPRPASNIDLKAPGEKESLEFFGGLVRRKWLGGLLRVLPTARSAPGPRERLLLTALQLQQRRFRTTCPVTPPARDRLPPPRRPAHQSRASSGCQEYRGGVLVGDLCEDLCVAGTLSYQRCLYYERGKKVLQADWRGRPVILKSKEEAFSSFQPLSLPDDTAEDGGQDFPEAELLLVVAGEVRNALGLELPNGSLGPLWPRRHGRRWLGQLATLWSLVQQEEFVLFSLLQDLSRHAPPVLGSCGHFYAVEYLAAGSPRHRALFPLDGAAGAPRGGRGQAKAISDMALSFLDMVSHFDDDFSHRLHLCDIKPENFAIRSDFTVVAIDVDMAFFEPKMREILEQNCTGDEDCNFFDCFSKCDLRAHKCGAERVNSNLQVVCDKIFRHWFSSSLRTSAVSVPLQLQLRDAVQECADPRGTSGSAPGAAPDVFWKLQRLLQATQRELQEAEK
;
A
#
# COMPACT_ATOMS: atom_id res chain seq x y z
N MET A 1 -22.44 37.33 45.55
CA MET A 1 -23.43 37.95 46.47
C MET A 1 -23.96 39.21 45.79
N PRO A 2 -25.30 39.45 45.71
CA PRO A 2 -26.41 38.57 46.12
C PRO A 2 -26.73 37.32 45.27
N ARG A 3 -27.66 37.42 44.30
CA ARG A 3 -28.79 36.48 44.02
C ARG A 3 -29.21 36.53 42.53
N GLY A 4 -30.04 35.63 41.99
CA GLY A 4 -30.65 34.38 42.49
C GLY A 4 -31.13 33.52 41.29
N ALA A 5 -31.01 32.19 41.31
CA ALA A 5 -31.98 31.20 41.84
C ALA A 5 -33.15 30.88 40.88
N ALA A 6 -33.63 29.63 40.68
CA ALA A 6 -33.13 28.29 41.03
C ALA A 6 -33.99 27.17 40.37
N ARG A 7 -33.48 25.92 40.35
CA ARG A 7 -34.16 24.62 40.10
C ARG A 7 -34.67 24.35 38.65
N GLY A 8 -34.80 23.09 38.21
CA GLY A 8 -34.69 21.82 38.94
C GLY A 8 -34.07 20.66 38.13
N GLN A 9 -33.76 19.58 38.83
CA GLN A 9 -33.29 18.29 38.29
C GLN A 9 -34.48 17.39 37.96
N ASP A 10 -34.33 16.43 37.06
CA ASP A 10 -35.00 15.13 37.18
C ASP A 10 -34.16 14.02 36.50
N HIS A 11 -34.07 12.89 37.20
CA HIS A 11 -33.52 11.61 36.76
C HIS A 11 -34.66 10.59 36.78
N PRO A 12 -34.53 9.47 36.04
CA PRO A 12 -35.05 8.21 36.55
C PRO A 12 -33.96 7.12 36.61
N GLN A 13 -33.86 6.50 37.78
CA GLN A 13 -33.26 5.18 38.01
C GLN A 13 -34.37 4.11 38.11
N PHE A 14 -33.99 2.88 38.48
CA PHE A 14 -34.79 1.65 38.71
C PHE A 14 -34.98 0.75 37.46
N ALA A 15 -34.82 -0.58 37.54
CA ALA A 15 -34.44 -1.42 38.69
C ALA A 15 -33.83 -2.79 38.29
N HIS A 16 -33.20 -3.38 39.31
CA HIS A 16 -32.59 -4.71 39.48
C HIS A 16 -33.27 -5.92 38.83
N GLY A 17 -32.44 -6.94 38.57
CA GLY A 17 -32.82 -8.35 38.47
C GLY A 17 -31.63 -9.26 38.81
N GLU A 18 -31.56 -9.74 40.06
CA GLU A 18 -30.61 -10.76 40.51
C GLU A 18 -31.18 -12.15 40.23
N ILE A 19 -30.34 -13.12 39.80
CA ILE A 19 -30.59 -14.56 39.99
C ILE A 19 -29.27 -15.23 40.41
N GLU A 20 -29.39 -16.18 41.33
CA GLU A 20 -28.34 -16.74 42.18
C GLU A 20 -27.45 -17.80 41.50
N ALA A 21 -26.38 -18.16 42.21
CA ALA A 21 -25.49 -19.27 41.87
C ALA A 21 -25.97 -20.59 42.49
N GLU A 22 -25.72 -21.72 41.80
CA GLU A 22 -25.59 -23.03 42.46
C GLU A 22 -24.27 -23.69 42.08
N SER A 23 -23.51 -24.08 43.10
CA SER A 23 -22.37 -24.98 43.02
C SER A 23 -22.80 -26.41 43.34
N LYS A 24 -22.16 -27.42 42.73
CA LYS A 24 -22.12 -28.79 43.28
C LYS A 24 -20.98 -29.64 42.72
N THR A 25 -20.02 -29.90 43.62
CA THR A 25 -19.38 -31.21 43.90
C THR A 25 -18.70 -32.02 42.78
N GLU A 26 -17.37 -32.09 42.94
CA GLU A 26 -16.47 -33.24 42.73
C GLU A 26 -17.06 -34.62 43.19
N PRO A 27 -16.53 -35.77 42.72
CA PRO A 27 -15.47 -36.43 43.52
C PRO A 27 -14.40 -37.30 42.79
N THR A 28 -13.14 -37.08 43.18
CA THR A 28 -12.07 -38.05 43.56
C THR A 28 -11.49 -39.14 42.63
N ALA A 29 -10.14 -39.25 42.72
CA ALA A 29 -9.26 -40.42 42.58
C ALA A 29 -8.97 -40.95 41.14
N SER A 30 -7.79 -41.53 40.82
CA SER A 30 -6.74 -42.13 41.66
C SER A 30 -5.29 -42.01 41.07
N HIS A 31 -4.30 -42.60 41.75
CA HIS A 31 -2.83 -42.43 41.60
C HIS A 31 -2.14 -43.16 40.40
N PRO A 32 -0.86 -42.85 40.08
CA PRO A 32 -0.10 -43.39 38.94
C PRO A 32 0.62 -44.73 39.27
N PRO A 33 1.50 -45.28 38.39
CA PRO A 33 2.95 -45.07 38.60
C PRO A 33 3.87 -45.14 37.35
N GLU A 34 5.18 -44.93 37.60
CA GLU A 34 6.39 -45.48 36.92
C GLU A 34 6.60 -45.21 35.40
N SER A 35 7.59 -44.42 34.97
CA SER A 35 9.06 -44.57 35.05
C SER A 35 9.68 -45.63 34.13
N LEU A 36 10.52 -45.18 33.18
CA LEU A 36 11.62 -46.00 32.64
C LEU A 36 12.73 -45.11 32.06
N THR A 37 13.86 -45.09 32.77
CA THR A 37 15.12 -44.51 32.29
C THR A 37 15.84 -45.49 31.37
N LEU A 38 16.48 -45.00 30.30
CA LEU A 38 17.68 -45.63 29.76
C LEU A 38 18.63 -44.59 29.15
N ARG A 39 19.93 -44.89 29.21
CA ARG A 39 21.05 -43.94 29.09
C ARG A 39 21.81 -44.09 27.77
N THR A 40 22.45 -42.98 27.36
CA THR A 40 23.75 -42.88 26.65
C THR A 40 23.99 -43.60 25.32
N ALA A 41 24.27 -42.81 24.26
CA ALA A 41 25.52 -42.88 23.48
C ALA A 41 25.70 -41.66 22.55
N ASP A 42 26.96 -41.24 22.38
CA ASP A 42 27.52 -40.24 21.43
C ASP A 42 29.01 -40.70 21.20
N PRO A 43 29.80 -40.33 20.15
CA PRO A 43 29.56 -39.33 19.11
C PRO A 43 29.99 -39.63 17.64
N GLY A 44 29.41 -38.89 16.69
CA GLY A 44 30.00 -38.46 15.40
C GLY A 44 30.19 -39.50 14.26
N PRO A 45 30.69 -39.10 13.07
CA PRO A 45 31.10 -37.76 12.62
C PRO A 45 30.36 -37.23 11.35
N ARG A 46 30.79 -36.06 10.85
CA ARG A 46 30.25 -35.34 9.66
C ARG A 46 30.52 -36.08 8.33
N PRO A 47 29.83 -35.67 7.24
CA PRO A 47 30.59 -35.00 6.19
C PRO A 47 29.96 -33.67 5.73
N ALA A 48 30.78 -32.84 5.06
CA ALA A 48 30.36 -31.60 4.42
C ALA A 48 30.12 -31.80 2.91
N SER A 49 29.23 -31.02 2.32
CA SER A 49 29.22 -30.75 0.88
C SER A 49 28.57 -29.40 0.56
N ASN A 50 29.04 -28.78 -0.53
CA ASN A 50 28.76 -27.40 -0.89
C ASN A 50 27.30 -27.17 -1.31
N ILE A 51 26.78 -25.96 -1.03
CA ILE A 51 25.57 -25.44 -1.66
C ILE A 51 26.01 -24.36 -2.67
N ASP A 52 25.78 -24.61 -3.95
CA ASP A 52 25.91 -23.60 -5.01
C ASP A 52 24.84 -22.52 -4.85
N LEU A 53 25.26 -21.28 -4.67
CA LEU A 53 24.39 -20.10 -4.72
C LEU A 53 24.00 -19.81 -6.17
N LYS A 54 22.88 -20.37 -6.61
CA LYS A 54 22.27 -20.05 -7.91
C LYS A 54 21.28 -18.89 -7.74
N ALA A 55 21.60 -17.75 -8.36
CA ALA A 55 20.74 -16.57 -8.32
C ALA A 55 19.37 -16.83 -8.97
N PRO A 56 18.25 -16.32 -8.40
CA PRO A 56 16.95 -16.39 -9.04
C PRO A 56 16.91 -15.47 -10.27
N GLY A 57 16.24 -15.94 -11.33
CA GLY A 57 16.12 -15.22 -12.60
C GLY A 57 15.02 -14.15 -12.57
N GLU A 58 15.26 -13.05 -13.27
CA GLU A 58 14.29 -11.98 -13.51
C GLU A 58 13.06 -12.54 -14.29
N LYS A 59 11.84 -12.21 -13.85
CA LYS A 59 10.60 -12.36 -14.64
C LYS A 59 9.97 -10.97 -14.86
N GLU A 60 9.42 -10.77 -16.06
CA GLU A 60 8.83 -9.51 -16.51
C GLU A 60 7.52 -9.19 -15.77
N SER A 61 7.35 -7.95 -15.33
CA SER A 61 6.14 -7.45 -14.67
C SER A 61 4.97 -7.28 -15.66
N LEU A 62 4.21 -8.36 -15.83
CA LEU A 62 2.92 -8.41 -16.52
C LEU A 62 1.78 -7.95 -15.59
N GLU A 63 1.58 -6.64 -15.51
CA GLU A 63 0.33 -6.05 -15.04
C GLU A 63 -0.78 -6.40 -16.05
N PHE A 64 -1.48 -7.52 -15.82
CA PHE A 64 -2.51 -8.02 -16.75
C PHE A 64 -3.77 -8.54 -16.05
N PHE A 65 -4.06 -8.05 -14.84
CA PHE A 65 -5.21 -8.50 -14.03
C PHE A 65 -6.49 -7.66 -14.17
N GLY A 66 -6.41 -6.38 -14.56
CA GLY A 66 -7.60 -5.52 -14.71
C GLY A 66 -8.57 -5.91 -15.83
N GLY A 67 -8.11 -6.68 -16.84
CA GLY A 67 -8.91 -6.97 -18.05
C GLY A 67 -9.54 -8.37 -18.14
N LEU A 68 -8.97 -9.38 -17.49
CA LEU A 68 -9.26 -10.78 -17.85
C LEU A 68 -10.42 -11.42 -17.05
N VAL A 69 -10.76 -10.87 -15.88
CA VAL A 69 -11.88 -11.37 -15.06
C VAL A 69 -13.26 -11.08 -15.71
N ARG A 70 -13.37 -10.02 -16.53
CA ARG A 70 -14.63 -9.63 -17.21
C ARG A 70 -15.07 -10.56 -18.37
N ARG A 71 -14.39 -11.69 -18.65
CA ARG A 71 -14.70 -12.60 -19.79
C ARG A 71 -14.94 -14.07 -19.43
N LYS A 72 -15.34 -14.39 -18.19
CA LYS A 72 -15.75 -15.76 -17.79
C LYS A 72 -17.25 -15.91 -17.48
N TRP A 73 -18.09 -15.34 -18.34
CA TRP A 73 -19.49 -15.73 -18.52
C TRP A 73 -19.82 -15.76 -20.01
N LEU A 74 -19.43 -16.84 -20.72
CA LEU A 74 -19.99 -17.38 -21.97
C LEU A 74 -19.02 -18.39 -22.63
N GLY A 75 -19.53 -19.54 -23.05
CA GLY A 75 -18.89 -20.44 -24.03
C GLY A 75 -17.88 -21.46 -23.49
N GLY A 76 -18.02 -22.72 -23.91
CA GLY A 76 -17.12 -23.83 -23.55
C GLY A 76 -16.49 -24.54 -24.76
N LEU A 77 -15.76 -25.63 -24.46
CA LEU A 77 -15.04 -26.56 -25.35
C LEU A 77 -13.88 -25.99 -26.19
N LEU A 78 -12.65 -26.46 -25.89
CA LEU A 78 -11.96 -27.41 -26.77
C LEU A 78 -10.86 -28.22 -26.02
N ARG A 79 -10.23 -29.18 -26.71
CA ARG A 79 -9.51 -30.34 -26.13
C ARG A 79 -7.98 -30.17 -25.99
N VAL A 80 -7.43 -31.05 -25.14
CA VAL A 80 -6.03 -31.34 -24.80
C VAL A 80 -5.19 -31.89 -25.97
N LEU A 81 -3.86 -31.64 -25.98
CA LEU A 81 -2.71 -32.58 -26.17
C LEU A 81 -1.33 -31.82 -26.17
N PRO A 82 -0.15 -32.46 -25.99
CA PRO A 82 0.95 -31.86 -25.19
C PRO A 82 2.37 -31.76 -25.83
N THR A 83 3.22 -30.95 -25.16
CA THR A 83 4.71 -31.04 -25.01
C THR A 83 5.66 -31.08 -26.23
N ALA A 84 6.58 -30.11 -26.27
CA ALA A 84 8.01 -30.33 -26.57
C ALA A 84 8.88 -29.19 -25.99
N ARG A 85 10.06 -29.50 -25.42
CA ARG A 85 11.10 -28.52 -25.00
C ARG A 85 12.20 -28.46 -26.05
N SER A 86 12.73 -27.26 -26.35
CA SER A 86 14.03 -27.07 -27.01
C SER A 86 14.74 -25.84 -26.45
N ALA A 87 16.08 -25.83 -26.49
CA ALA A 87 16.90 -24.80 -25.87
C ALA A 87 17.20 -23.62 -26.81
N PRO A 88 17.36 -22.38 -26.29
CA PRO A 88 17.53 -21.17 -27.10
C PRO A 88 18.86 -21.08 -27.83
N GLY A 89 18.86 -20.42 -28.99
CA GLY A 89 19.94 -20.40 -29.96
C GLY A 89 20.86 -19.16 -29.86
N PRO A 90 21.82 -19.00 -30.80
CA PRO A 90 22.76 -17.88 -30.78
C PRO A 90 22.11 -16.51 -31.01
N ARG A 91 20.85 -16.43 -31.46
CA ARG A 91 20.08 -15.17 -31.53
C ARG A 91 19.65 -14.66 -30.15
N GLU A 92 19.28 -15.53 -29.19
CA GLU A 92 18.99 -15.09 -27.81
C GLU A 92 20.22 -14.48 -27.10
N ARG A 93 21.45 -14.85 -27.48
CA ARG A 93 22.67 -14.27 -26.86
C ARG A 93 22.86 -12.79 -27.22
N LEU A 94 22.38 -12.35 -28.37
CA LEU A 94 22.34 -10.93 -28.74
C LEU A 94 21.25 -10.16 -27.97
N LEU A 95 20.10 -10.79 -27.69
CA LEU A 95 19.09 -10.20 -26.78
C LEU A 95 19.63 -10.06 -25.34
N LEU A 96 20.34 -11.05 -24.82
CA LEU A 96 20.96 -10.98 -23.49
C LEU A 96 21.96 -9.82 -23.35
N THR A 97 22.66 -9.46 -24.44
CA THR A 97 23.57 -8.30 -24.43
C THR A 97 22.81 -6.96 -24.48
N ALA A 98 21.61 -6.93 -25.09
CA ALA A 98 20.73 -5.77 -25.06
C ALA A 98 20.06 -5.58 -23.68
N LEU A 99 19.67 -6.67 -23.02
CA LEU A 99 19.10 -6.66 -21.66
C LEU A 99 20.09 -6.13 -20.61
N GLN A 100 21.38 -6.45 -20.72
CA GLN A 100 22.41 -5.89 -19.83
C GLN A 100 22.62 -4.36 -19.98
N LEU A 101 22.19 -3.76 -21.09
CA LEU A 101 22.16 -2.29 -21.24
C LEU A 101 20.91 -1.66 -20.61
N GLN A 102 19.86 -2.44 -20.31
CA GLN A 102 18.58 -1.96 -19.80
C GLN A 102 18.64 -1.67 -18.29
N GLN A 103 19.41 -2.45 -17.51
CA GLN A 103 19.68 -2.20 -16.09
C GLN A 103 20.45 -0.87 -15.81
N ARG A 104 20.90 -0.14 -16.84
CA ARG A 104 21.63 1.14 -16.70
C ARG A 104 20.82 2.41 -17.03
N ARG A 105 19.48 2.35 -17.12
CA ARG A 105 18.63 3.54 -17.34
C ARG A 105 17.51 3.74 -16.31
N PHE A 106 17.88 3.84 -15.03
CA PHE A 106 17.04 4.53 -14.04
C PHE A 106 17.00 6.05 -14.32
N ARG A 107 16.12 6.43 -15.25
CA ARG A 107 15.50 7.76 -15.48
C ARG A 107 14.73 7.72 -16.80
N THR A 108 13.50 7.23 -16.79
CA THR A 108 12.50 7.59 -17.80
C THR A 108 12.09 9.03 -17.54
N THR A 109 12.75 9.96 -18.23
CA THR A 109 12.36 11.37 -18.22
C THR A 109 10.94 11.50 -18.75
N CYS A 110 10.06 12.14 -17.98
CA CYS A 110 8.70 12.45 -18.45
C CYS A 110 8.77 13.18 -19.80
N PRO A 111 7.84 12.91 -20.74
CA PRO A 111 7.94 13.39 -22.12
C PRO A 111 7.77 14.91 -22.23
N VAL A 112 8.88 15.64 -22.06
CA VAL A 112 9.02 17.03 -22.52
C VAL A 112 9.20 16.97 -24.03
N THR A 113 8.11 17.11 -24.79
CA THR A 113 8.19 17.30 -26.24
C THR A 113 8.88 18.64 -26.55
N PRO A 114 10.07 18.67 -27.17
CA PRO A 114 10.64 19.89 -27.72
C PRO A 114 10.06 20.13 -29.12
N PRO A 115 9.75 21.38 -29.52
CA PRO A 115 9.43 21.66 -30.91
C PRO A 115 10.68 21.47 -31.78
N ALA A 116 10.51 20.87 -32.95
CA ALA A 116 11.58 20.79 -33.94
C ALA A 116 12.02 22.19 -34.37
N ARG A 117 13.33 22.43 -34.39
CA ARG A 117 13.90 23.63 -35.04
C ARG A 117 13.79 23.45 -36.56
N ASP A 118 13.13 24.38 -37.24
CA ASP A 118 13.86 25.26 -38.16
C ASP A 118 13.06 26.50 -38.62
N ARG A 119 13.80 27.62 -38.71
CA ARG A 119 13.48 28.94 -39.32
C ARG A 119 12.38 29.81 -38.66
N LEU A 120 12.80 31.03 -38.27
CA LEU A 120 11.97 32.14 -37.78
C LEU A 120 11.02 32.71 -38.86
N PRO A 121 9.86 33.26 -38.48
CA PRO A 121 9.76 34.73 -38.37
C PRO A 121 8.99 35.22 -37.10
N PRO A 122 8.50 36.47 -37.01
CA PRO A 122 8.76 37.42 -35.91
C PRO A 122 7.95 37.16 -34.61
N PRO A 123 8.25 37.84 -33.46
CA PRO A 123 7.81 37.37 -32.15
C PRO A 123 6.31 37.55 -31.91
N ARG A 124 5.59 36.43 -31.86
CA ARG A 124 4.31 36.33 -31.15
C ARG A 124 4.55 35.78 -29.75
N ARG A 125 3.74 36.24 -28.79
CA ARG A 125 3.84 35.93 -27.35
C ARG A 125 3.99 34.40 -27.12
N PRO A 126 4.82 33.96 -26.16
CA PRO A 126 5.17 32.54 -26.02
C PRO A 126 3.93 31.68 -25.76
N ALA A 127 3.62 30.80 -26.72
CA ALA A 127 2.50 29.88 -26.68
C ALA A 127 2.81 28.67 -25.77
N HIS A 128 3.00 28.92 -24.47
CA HIS A 128 3.19 27.87 -23.45
C HIS A 128 1.87 27.37 -22.82
N GLN A 129 0.72 27.77 -23.37
CA GLN A 129 -0.62 27.37 -22.87
C GLN A 129 -1.26 26.18 -23.61
N SER A 130 -0.69 25.70 -24.73
CA SER A 130 -1.37 24.77 -25.66
C SER A 130 -1.30 23.28 -25.31
N ARG A 131 -1.04 22.94 -24.03
CA ARG A 131 -1.21 21.57 -23.50
C ARG A 131 -1.88 21.50 -22.12
N ALA A 132 -2.23 22.65 -21.53
CA ALA A 132 -3.20 22.74 -20.43
C ALA A 132 -4.66 22.71 -20.96
N SER A 133 -4.89 21.98 -22.06
CA SER A 133 -5.92 22.33 -23.03
C SER A 133 -7.01 21.26 -23.26
N SER A 134 -6.84 19.99 -22.88
CA SER A 134 -7.95 19.02 -22.90
C SER A 134 -8.78 19.09 -21.62
N GLY A 135 -8.21 18.71 -20.48
CA GLY A 135 -8.93 18.63 -19.19
C GLY A 135 -9.64 19.93 -18.78
N CYS A 136 -9.03 21.10 -19.03
CA CYS A 136 -9.66 22.38 -18.76
C CYS A 136 -10.68 22.84 -19.82
N GLN A 137 -10.73 22.22 -21.01
CA GLN A 137 -11.87 22.35 -21.93
C GLN A 137 -13.02 21.43 -21.48
N GLU A 138 -12.71 20.18 -21.12
CA GLU A 138 -13.65 19.20 -20.57
C GLU A 138 -14.34 19.73 -19.30
N TYR A 139 -13.59 20.36 -18.39
CA TYR A 139 -14.14 21.04 -17.21
C TYR A 139 -15.12 22.17 -17.57
N ARG A 140 -14.75 23.05 -18.50
CA ARG A 140 -15.60 24.17 -18.92
C ARG A 140 -16.85 23.70 -19.68
N GLY A 141 -16.75 22.57 -20.39
CA GLY A 141 -17.88 21.87 -21.00
C GLY A 141 -18.75 21.06 -20.02
N GLY A 142 -18.31 20.89 -18.77
CA GLY A 142 -19.02 20.12 -17.75
C GLY A 142 -18.89 18.59 -17.88
N VAL A 143 -17.97 18.10 -18.73
CA VAL A 143 -17.67 16.68 -18.95
C VAL A 143 -17.00 16.05 -17.72
N LEU A 144 -16.13 16.81 -17.07
CA LEU A 144 -15.50 16.47 -15.79
C LEU A 144 -15.66 17.62 -14.80
N VAL A 145 -15.52 17.33 -13.51
CA VAL A 145 -15.60 18.30 -12.42
C VAL A 145 -14.60 17.95 -11.32
N GLY A 146 -14.65 18.71 -10.24
CA GLY A 146 -13.81 18.55 -9.07
C GLY A 146 -13.66 19.89 -8.35
N ASP A 147 -13.39 19.83 -7.06
CA ASP A 147 -13.12 20.99 -6.21
C ASP A 147 -11.82 21.69 -6.61
N LEU A 148 -10.81 20.96 -7.08
CA LEU A 148 -9.56 21.52 -7.59
C LEU A 148 -9.65 22.07 -9.01
N CYS A 149 -10.70 21.75 -9.78
CA CYS A 149 -10.79 22.19 -11.17
C CYS A 149 -10.90 23.71 -11.33
N GLU A 150 -11.55 24.41 -10.39
CA GLU A 150 -11.64 25.88 -10.43
C GLU A 150 -10.24 26.51 -10.20
N ASP A 151 -9.51 26.01 -9.20
CA ASP A 151 -8.13 26.42 -8.91
C ASP A 151 -7.16 26.11 -10.05
N LEU A 152 -7.36 24.98 -10.76
CA LEU A 152 -6.52 24.54 -11.89
C LEU A 152 -6.82 25.29 -13.20
N CYS A 153 -8.10 25.43 -13.54
CA CYS A 153 -8.55 25.80 -14.88
C CYS A 153 -9.10 27.22 -15.01
N VAL A 154 -9.38 27.90 -13.90
CA VAL A 154 -9.94 29.27 -13.89
C VAL A 154 -9.06 30.22 -13.08
N ALA A 155 -8.84 29.94 -11.79
CA ALA A 155 -8.09 30.83 -10.91
C ALA A 155 -6.56 30.73 -11.08
N GLY A 156 -6.04 29.59 -11.55
CA GLY A 156 -4.60 29.36 -11.74
C GLY A 156 -3.80 29.24 -10.42
N THR A 157 -4.49 29.03 -9.31
CA THR A 157 -3.97 28.85 -7.95
C THR A 157 -3.49 27.41 -7.68
N LEU A 158 -3.81 26.45 -8.55
CA LEU A 158 -3.16 25.14 -8.65
C LEU A 158 -2.28 25.12 -9.91
N SER A 159 -0.96 25.03 -9.73
CA SER A 159 0.02 25.15 -10.80
C SER A 159 0.98 23.96 -10.86
N TYR A 160 1.11 23.32 -12.03
CA TYR A 160 2.07 22.24 -12.24
C TYR A 160 3.51 22.74 -12.11
N GLN A 161 4.34 21.98 -11.38
CA GLN A 161 5.76 22.28 -11.17
C GLN A 161 6.66 21.31 -11.96
N ARG A 162 6.56 20.02 -11.68
CA ARG A 162 7.37 18.98 -12.35
C ARG A 162 6.72 17.60 -12.23
N CYS A 163 6.98 16.75 -13.22
CA CYS A 163 6.62 15.34 -13.20
C CYS A 163 7.66 14.55 -12.40
N LEU A 164 7.19 13.68 -11.50
CA LEU A 164 8.03 12.83 -10.65
C LEU A 164 8.10 11.39 -11.19
N TYR A 165 6.98 10.89 -11.72
CA TYR A 165 6.87 9.55 -12.30
C TYR A 165 5.91 9.55 -13.49
N TYR A 166 6.27 8.81 -14.53
CA TYR A 166 5.44 8.53 -15.70
C TYR A 166 5.77 7.16 -16.29
N GLU A 167 4.81 6.23 -16.24
CA GLU A 167 4.93 4.90 -16.83
C GLU A 167 3.55 4.37 -17.22
N ARG A 168 3.41 3.82 -18.43
CA ARG A 168 2.19 3.19 -18.98
C ARG A 168 0.87 4.00 -18.91
N GLY A 169 0.91 5.26 -18.49
CA GLY A 169 -0.27 6.10 -18.26
C GLY A 169 -0.26 6.72 -16.86
N LYS A 170 0.21 5.95 -15.85
CA LYS A 170 0.32 6.40 -14.44
C LYS A 170 1.19 7.65 -14.38
N LYS A 171 0.65 8.69 -13.75
CA LYS A 171 1.27 10.02 -13.59
C LYS A 171 1.33 10.39 -12.12
N VAL A 172 2.51 10.76 -11.65
CA VAL A 172 2.71 11.41 -10.35
C VAL A 172 3.39 12.75 -10.61
N LEU A 173 2.69 13.84 -10.33
CA LEU A 173 3.11 15.21 -10.65
C LEU A 173 3.20 16.04 -9.38
N GLN A 174 4.28 16.78 -9.20
CA GLN A 174 4.34 17.82 -8.17
C GLN A 174 3.69 19.11 -8.70
N ALA A 175 2.84 19.71 -7.88
CA ALA A 175 2.20 21.00 -8.13
C ALA A 175 2.35 21.92 -6.90
N ASP A 176 2.12 23.22 -7.11
CA ASP A 176 1.87 24.18 -6.03
C ASP A 176 0.38 24.53 -6.01
N TRP A 177 -0.25 24.38 -4.85
CA TRP A 177 -1.63 24.77 -4.59
C TRP A 177 -1.65 25.87 -3.54
N ARG A 178 -1.96 27.10 -3.96
CA ARG A 178 -2.07 28.28 -3.10
C ARG A 178 -0.82 28.50 -2.22
N GLY A 179 0.38 28.27 -2.78
CA GLY A 179 1.66 28.40 -2.08
C GLY A 179 2.06 27.19 -1.22
N ARG A 180 1.38 26.04 -1.37
CA ARG A 180 1.71 24.78 -0.69
C ARG A 180 2.01 23.68 -1.72
N PRO A 181 3.10 22.91 -1.56
CA PRO A 181 3.38 21.80 -2.46
C PRO A 181 2.35 20.67 -2.26
N VAL A 182 1.85 20.11 -3.36
CA VAL A 182 0.97 18.93 -3.40
C VAL A 182 1.44 17.95 -4.46
N ILE A 183 0.98 16.70 -4.36
CA ILE A 183 1.15 15.68 -5.39
C ILE A 183 -0.19 15.44 -6.08
N LEU A 184 -0.23 15.57 -7.40
CA LEU A 184 -1.34 15.15 -8.26
C LEU A 184 -1.04 13.76 -8.80
N LYS A 185 -1.99 12.85 -8.65
CA LYS A 185 -1.89 11.45 -9.08
C LYS A 185 -3.01 11.09 -10.05
N SER A 186 -2.70 10.22 -11.01
CA SER A 186 -3.70 9.39 -11.68
C SER A 186 -3.08 8.12 -12.25
N LYS A 187 -3.86 7.04 -12.29
CA LYS A 187 -3.51 5.74 -12.90
C LYS A 187 -3.38 5.83 -14.43
N GLU A 188 -4.10 6.75 -15.06
CA GLU A 188 -4.16 6.90 -16.52
C GLU A 188 -3.74 8.28 -17.00
N GLU A 189 -3.31 8.37 -18.27
CA GLU A 189 -2.81 9.62 -18.83
C GLU A 189 -3.93 10.67 -19.00
N ALA A 190 -5.14 10.26 -19.38
CA ALA A 190 -6.25 11.11 -19.78
C ALA A 190 -7.59 10.61 -19.19
N PHE A 191 -8.54 11.54 -19.05
CA PHE A 191 -9.87 11.24 -18.49
C PHE A 191 -10.63 10.20 -19.34
N SER A 192 -10.48 10.29 -20.66
CA SER A 192 -11.06 9.35 -21.64
C SER A 192 -10.43 7.95 -21.66
N SER A 193 -9.36 7.69 -20.89
CA SER A 193 -8.77 6.35 -20.78
C SER A 193 -9.55 5.43 -19.84
N PHE A 194 -10.28 6.01 -18.88
CA PHE A 194 -11.14 5.25 -17.97
C PHE A 194 -12.35 4.69 -18.71
N GLN A 195 -12.87 3.55 -18.26
CA GLN A 195 -14.12 3.04 -18.80
C GLN A 195 -15.25 4.01 -18.43
N PRO A 196 -16.05 4.50 -19.39
CA PRO A 196 -17.25 5.26 -19.09
C PRO A 196 -18.22 4.44 -18.25
N LEU A 197 -19.09 5.12 -17.49
CA LEU A 197 -20.21 4.47 -16.84
C LEU A 197 -21.27 4.18 -17.92
N SER A 198 -21.45 2.91 -18.27
CA SER A 198 -22.52 2.47 -19.17
C SER A 198 -23.88 2.59 -18.48
N LEU A 199 -24.49 3.78 -18.56
CA LEU A 199 -25.90 3.97 -18.22
C LEU A 199 -26.77 3.31 -19.31
N PRO A 200 -27.91 2.68 -18.97
CA PRO A 200 -28.84 2.16 -19.96
C PRO A 200 -29.34 3.24 -20.93
N ASP A 201 -29.33 2.92 -22.24
CA ASP A 201 -29.67 3.84 -23.33
C ASP A 201 -31.13 4.34 -23.29
N ASP A 202 -32.03 3.63 -22.60
CA ASP A 202 -33.46 3.95 -22.47
C ASP A 202 -33.73 5.30 -21.76
N THR A 203 -32.69 5.95 -21.25
CA THR A 203 -32.76 7.27 -20.57
C THR A 203 -32.60 8.46 -21.52
N ALA A 204 -32.33 8.23 -22.81
CA ALA A 204 -31.98 9.29 -23.78
C ALA A 204 -33.15 9.84 -24.62
N GLU A 205 -34.27 9.09 -24.79
CA GLU A 205 -35.38 9.50 -25.68
C GLU A 205 -36.64 10.04 -24.98
N ASP A 206 -36.81 9.80 -23.68
CA ASP A 206 -37.89 10.41 -22.89
C ASP A 206 -37.34 11.14 -21.65
N GLY A 207 -37.90 12.31 -21.37
CA GLY A 207 -37.30 13.33 -20.52
C GLY A 207 -37.30 13.01 -19.02
N GLY A 208 -36.33 12.23 -18.56
CA GLY A 208 -35.97 12.11 -17.15
C GLY A 208 -36.37 10.82 -16.45
N GLN A 209 -35.85 9.68 -16.92
CA GLN A 209 -35.55 8.59 -16.00
C GLN A 209 -34.11 8.74 -15.50
N ASP A 210 -33.98 9.31 -14.30
CA ASP A 210 -32.72 9.33 -13.56
C ASP A 210 -32.24 7.89 -13.35
N PHE A 211 -30.95 7.64 -13.60
CA PHE A 211 -30.33 6.36 -13.24
C PHE A 211 -30.51 6.14 -11.72
N PRO A 212 -31.21 5.07 -11.28
CA PRO A 212 -31.64 4.96 -9.90
C PRO A 212 -30.46 5.00 -8.92
N GLU A 213 -30.55 5.81 -7.87
CA GLU A 213 -29.47 5.96 -6.88
C GLU A 213 -29.02 4.60 -6.30
N ALA A 214 -29.95 3.66 -6.14
CA ALA A 214 -29.67 2.30 -5.71
C ALA A 214 -28.86 1.47 -6.73
N GLU A 215 -29.13 1.60 -8.03
CA GLU A 215 -28.38 0.90 -9.08
C GLU A 215 -26.96 1.45 -9.20
N LEU A 216 -26.83 2.77 -9.04
CA LEU A 216 -25.57 3.48 -9.03
C LEU A 216 -24.70 3.14 -7.81
N LEU A 217 -25.29 3.08 -6.62
CA LEU A 217 -24.64 2.58 -5.42
C LEU A 217 -24.21 1.11 -5.57
N LEU A 218 -25.00 0.27 -6.25
CA LEU A 218 -24.64 -1.12 -6.53
C LEU A 218 -23.44 -1.23 -7.49
N VAL A 219 -23.41 -0.44 -8.56
CA VAL A 219 -22.30 -0.43 -9.52
C VAL A 219 -21.00 0.09 -8.87
N VAL A 220 -21.09 1.15 -8.06
CA VAL A 220 -19.94 1.69 -7.32
C VAL A 220 -19.47 0.73 -6.23
N ALA A 221 -20.38 0.10 -5.47
CA ALA A 221 -20.03 -0.92 -4.49
C ALA A 221 -19.38 -2.15 -5.15
N GLY A 222 -19.86 -2.54 -6.34
CA GLY A 222 -19.23 -3.57 -7.17
C GLY A 222 -17.80 -3.22 -7.56
N GLU A 223 -17.54 -1.98 -7.96
CA GLU A 223 -16.18 -1.55 -8.34
C GLU A 223 -15.25 -1.39 -7.12
N VAL A 224 -15.74 -0.89 -5.97
CA VAL A 224 -14.96 -0.90 -4.72
C VAL A 224 -14.66 -2.33 -4.26
N ARG A 225 -15.60 -3.26 -4.42
CA ARG A 225 -15.38 -4.70 -4.16
C ARG A 225 -14.36 -5.31 -5.12
N ASN A 226 -14.35 -4.89 -6.39
CA ASN A 226 -13.34 -5.32 -7.37
C ASN A 226 -11.93 -4.82 -7.00
N ALA A 227 -11.83 -3.55 -6.59
CA ALA A 227 -10.59 -2.87 -6.24
C ALA A 227 -10.00 -3.34 -4.91
N LEU A 228 -10.81 -3.38 -3.85
CA LEU A 228 -10.36 -3.65 -2.47
C LEU A 228 -10.64 -5.08 -1.97
N GLY A 229 -11.57 -5.81 -2.59
CA GLY A 229 -12.10 -7.07 -2.05
C GLY A 229 -13.06 -6.92 -0.88
N LEU A 230 -13.44 -5.68 -0.53
CA LEU A 230 -14.35 -5.41 0.58
C LEU A 230 -15.80 -5.32 0.12
N GLU A 231 -16.71 -5.90 0.90
CA GLU A 231 -18.14 -5.65 0.76
C GLU A 231 -18.52 -4.43 1.62
N LEU A 232 -18.98 -3.35 0.96
CA LEU A 232 -19.35 -2.13 1.64
C LEU A 232 -20.72 -2.30 2.33
N PRO A 233 -20.85 -1.92 3.62
CA PRO A 233 -22.17 -1.80 4.25
C PRO A 233 -23.08 -0.82 3.48
N ASN A 234 -24.38 -1.10 3.47
CA ASN A 234 -25.37 -0.21 2.85
C ASN A 234 -25.27 1.20 3.42
N GLY A 235 -25.03 2.19 2.56
CA GLY A 235 -24.91 3.61 2.92
C GLY A 235 -23.49 4.13 3.17
N SER A 236 -22.46 3.28 3.21
CA SER A 236 -21.06 3.69 3.47
C SER A 236 -20.47 4.65 2.42
N LEU A 237 -21.01 4.67 1.20
CA LEU A 237 -20.59 5.56 0.11
C LEU A 237 -21.10 7.00 0.24
N GLY A 238 -21.97 7.30 1.21
CA GLY A 238 -22.59 8.61 1.41
C GLY A 238 -21.65 9.83 1.52
N PRO A 239 -20.39 9.72 1.98
CA PRO A 239 -19.41 10.81 1.94
C PRO A 239 -18.80 11.07 0.55
N LEU A 240 -18.64 10.02 -0.26
CA LEU A 240 -18.06 10.09 -1.61
C LEU A 240 -19.09 10.56 -2.66
N TRP A 241 -20.37 10.60 -2.30
CA TRP A 241 -21.47 10.81 -3.23
C TRP A 241 -21.89 12.28 -3.39
N PRO A 242 -22.10 12.80 -4.62
CA PRO A 242 -22.64 14.14 -4.81
C PRO A 242 -24.12 14.21 -4.40
N ARG A 243 -24.40 14.71 -3.19
CA ARG A 243 -25.75 14.81 -2.60
C ARG A 243 -26.70 15.82 -3.29
N ARG A 244 -26.44 16.25 -4.53
CA ARG A 244 -27.21 17.27 -5.25
C ARG A 244 -27.23 17.04 -6.76
N HIS A 245 -28.41 16.70 -7.28
CA HIS A 245 -28.71 16.81 -8.71
C HIS A 245 -28.64 18.27 -9.15
N GLY A 246 -28.01 18.52 -10.30
CA GLY A 246 -27.81 19.88 -10.83
C GLY A 246 -27.14 19.87 -12.19
N ARG A 247 -26.88 21.05 -12.75
CA ARG A 247 -26.36 21.27 -14.13
C ARG A 247 -25.01 20.60 -14.47
N ARG A 248 -24.33 19.96 -13.50
CA ARG A 248 -23.08 19.22 -13.70
C ARG A 248 -23.13 17.77 -13.17
N TRP A 249 -24.33 17.22 -12.94
CA TRP A 249 -24.54 15.88 -12.40
C TRP A 249 -23.80 14.80 -13.20
N LEU A 250 -23.99 14.73 -14.52
CA LEU A 250 -23.29 13.77 -15.38
C LEU A 250 -21.76 13.88 -15.28
N GLY A 251 -21.23 15.09 -15.20
CA GLY A 251 -19.80 15.33 -14.99
C GLY A 251 -19.32 14.89 -13.60
N GLN A 252 -20.15 15.05 -12.56
CA GLN A 252 -19.88 14.50 -11.22
C GLN A 252 -19.83 12.96 -11.25
N LEU A 253 -20.78 12.32 -11.92
CA LEU A 253 -20.81 10.86 -12.09
C LEU A 253 -19.58 10.35 -12.83
N ALA A 254 -19.25 10.93 -13.99
CA ALA A 254 -18.09 10.54 -14.78
C ALA A 254 -16.77 10.75 -14.01
N THR A 255 -16.65 11.85 -13.27
CA THR A 255 -15.50 12.14 -12.40
C THR A 255 -15.35 11.07 -11.33
N LEU A 256 -16.39 10.83 -10.54
CA LEU A 256 -16.36 9.85 -9.45
C LEU A 256 -16.11 8.43 -9.97
N TRP A 257 -16.72 8.05 -11.10
CA TRP A 257 -16.50 6.76 -11.74
C TRP A 257 -15.05 6.57 -12.22
N SER A 258 -14.39 7.63 -12.72
CA SER A 258 -12.96 7.60 -13.07
C SER A 258 -12.04 7.50 -11.85
N LEU A 259 -12.47 8.00 -10.69
CA LEU A 259 -11.70 7.95 -9.44
C LEU A 259 -11.85 6.58 -8.75
N VAL A 260 -13.04 5.99 -8.74
CA VAL A 260 -13.28 4.66 -8.13
C VAL A 260 -12.59 3.52 -8.90
N GLN A 261 -12.31 3.70 -10.19
CA GLN A 261 -11.47 2.78 -11.00
C GLN A 261 -9.97 2.80 -10.65
N GLN A 262 -9.56 3.60 -9.65
CA GLN A 262 -8.16 3.72 -9.20
C GLN A 262 -8.05 3.20 -7.77
N GLU A 263 -7.45 2.02 -7.61
CA GLU A 263 -7.38 1.27 -6.36
C GLU A 263 -6.75 2.08 -5.23
N GLU A 264 -5.64 2.78 -5.53
CA GLU A 264 -4.97 3.69 -4.58
C GLU A 264 -5.85 4.88 -4.15
N PHE A 265 -6.66 5.46 -5.05
CA PHE A 265 -7.59 6.54 -4.67
C PHE A 265 -8.65 6.02 -3.69
N VAL A 266 -9.24 4.86 -3.98
CA VAL A 266 -10.27 4.24 -3.13
C VAL A 266 -9.66 3.87 -1.77
N LEU A 267 -8.45 3.32 -1.77
CA LEU A 267 -7.75 2.92 -0.54
C LEU A 267 -7.37 4.13 0.33
N PHE A 268 -6.82 5.21 -0.24
CA PHE A 268 -6.57 6.45 0.53
C PHE A 268 -7.87 7.09 1.03
N SER A 269 -8.92 7.11 0.20
CA SER A 269 -10.24 7.64 0.61
C SER A 269 -10.86 6.86 1.78
N LEU A 270 -10.59 5.55 1.88
CA LEU A 270 -10.98 4.71 3.01
C LEU A 270 -10.08 4.92 4.24
N LEU A 271 -8.76 5.00 4.04
CA LEU A 271 -7.77 5.03 5.13
C LEU A 271 -7.60 6.41 5.78
N GLN A 272 -7.88 7.52 5.10
CA GLN A 272 -7.53 8.88 5.56
C GLN A 272 -8.09 9.26 6.94
N ASP A 273 -9.26 8.75 7.32
CA ASP A 273 -9.89 8.99 8.63
C ASP A 273 -9.68 7.82 9.61
N LEU A 274 -9.09 6.71 9.16
CA LEU A 274 -8.92 5.47 9.93
C LEU A 274 -7.45 5.20 10.32
N SER A 275 -6.48 5.70 9.55
CA SER A 275 -5.06 5.48 9.81
C SER A 275 -4.21 6.70 9.45
N ARG A 276 -3.36 7.10 10.41
CA ARG A 276 -2.31 8.10 10.19
C ARG A 276 -1.27 7.69 9.14
N HIS A 277 -1.24 6.43 8.73
CA HIS A 277 -0.25 5.89 7.80
C HIS A 277 -0.64 6.01 6.32
N ALA A 278 -1.79 6.63 6.02
CA ALA A 278 -2.14 7.08 4.67
C ALA A 278 -2.02 8.62 4.56
N PRO A 279 -1.77 9.17 3.36
CA PRO A 279 -1.98 10.57 3.08
C PRO A 279 -3.48 10.85 2.83
N PRO A 280 -4.03 11.98 3.31
CA PRO A 280 -5.41 12.36 3.01
C PRO A 280 -5.57 12.78 1.54
N VAL A 281 -6.73 12.49 0.96
CA VAL A 281 -7.13 13.01 -0.36
C VAL A 281 -7.60 14.45 -0.18
N LEU A 282 -6.85 15.40 -0.76
CA LEU A 282 -7.08 16.84 -0.62
C LEU A 282 -8.15 17.40 -1.56
N GLY A 283 -8.54 16.64 -2.58
CA GLY A 283 -9.48 17.05 -3.63
C GLY A 283 -9.19 16.35 -4.97
N SER A 284 -9.96 16.68 -6.01
CA SER A 284 -9.84 16.12 -7.36
C SER A 284 -10.14 17.13 -8.47
N CYS A 285 -9.71 16.80 -9.68
CA CYS A 285 -10.20 17.37 -10.93
C CYS A 285 -10.22 16.30 -12.03
N GLY A 286 -11.41 15.81 -12.37
CA GLY A 286 -11.57 14.63 -13.21
C GLY A 286 -10.92 13.41 -12.57
N HIS A 287 -10.12 12.69 -13.35
CA HIS A 287 -9.38 11.50 -12.92
C HIS A 287 -8.14 11.80 -12.07
N PHE A 288 -7.70 13.06 -12.00
CA PHE A 288 -6.61 13.45 -11.12
C PHE A 288 -7.12 13.75 -9.72
N TYR A 289 -6.46 13.19 -8.71
CA TYR A 289 -6.67 13.54 -7.31
C TYR A 289 -5.38 14.09 -6.70
N ALA A 290 -5.52 14.90 -5.65
CA ALA A 290 -4.40 15.49 -4.94
C ALA A 290 -4.20 14.84 -3.57
N VAL A 291 -2.94 14.68 -3.18
CA VAL A 291 -2.51 14.33 -1.81
C VAL A 291 -1.43 15.29 -1.34
N GLU A 292 -1.15 15.30 -0.03
CA GLU A 292 -0.07 16.12 0.54
C GLU A 292 1.30 15.79 -0.07
N TYR A 293 2.18 16.79 -0.16
CA TYR A 293 3.56 16.57 -0.58
C TYR A 293 4.40 16.02 0.57
N LEU A 294 4.74 14.73 0.50
CA LEU A 294 5.71 14.09 1.37
C LEU A 294 6.93 13.64 0.56
N ALA A 295 8.11 13.75 1.15
CA ALA A 295 9.36 13.38 0.50
C ALA A 295 9.59 11.86 0.62
N ALA A 296 9.43 11.16 -0.51
CA ALA A 296 9.62 9.73 -0.64
C ALA A 296 11.02 9.26 -0.19
N GLY A 297 11.10 8.02 0.28
CA GLY A 297 12.38 7.36 0.52
C GLY A 297 13.13 6.98 -0.76
N SER A 298 14.39 6.59 -0.58
CA SER A 298 15.21 5.94 -1.60
C SER A 298 16.43 5.26 -0.95
N PRO A 299 16.90 4.10 -1.45
CA PRO A 299 18.17 3.47 -1.06
C PRO A 299 19.41 4.38 -1.20
N ARG A 300 19.29 5.52 -1.90
CA ARG A 300 20.35 6.54 -1.99
C ARG A 300 20.51 7.37 -0.72
N HIS A 301 19.48 7.45 0.12
CA HIS A 301 19.55 8.12 1.42
C HIS A 301 20.17 7.18 2.45
N ARG A 302 21.11 7.68 3.26
CA ARG A 302 21.78 6.88 4.30
C ARG A 302 20.79 6.25 5.30
N ALA A 303 19.74 6.99 5.64
CA ALA A 303 18.66 6.54 6.52
C ALA A 303 17.44 5.99 5.76
N LEU A 304 17.58 5.67 4.46
CA LEU A 304 16.49 5.38 3.51
C LEU A 304 15.54 6.54 3.22
N PHE A 305 15.42 7.52 4.12
CA PHE A 305 14.54 8.68 3.97
C PHE A 305 15.29 10.01 4.08
N PRO A 306 14.81 11.08 3.43
CA PRO A 306 15.35 12.42 3.60
C PRO A 306 15.01 12.97 4.99
N LEU A 307 16.03 13.24 5.80
CA LEU A 307 15.87 13.79 7.16
C LEU A 307 15.98 15.33 7.20
N ASP A 308 16.36 15.94 6.08
CA ASP A 308 16.51 17.39 5.91
C ASP A 308 15.13 18.06 5.73
N GLY A 309 14.40 18.20 6.84
CA GLY A 309 13.06 18.80 6.87
C GLY A 309 12.23 18.45 8.11
N ALA A 310 12.57 17.37 8.82
CA ALA A 310 11.94 17.06 10.11
C ALA A 310 12.33 18.09 11.18
N ALA A 311 11.39 18.40 12.08
CA ALA A 311 11.63 19.36 13.16
C ALA A 311 12.70 18.80 14.10
N GLY A 312 13.79 19.56 14.33
CA GLY A 312 14.94 19.07 15.09
C GLY A 312 15.97 18.28 14.26
N ALA A 313 15.97 18.44 12.93
CA ALA A 313 16.92 17.92 11.94
C ALA A 313 18.21 17.32 12.54
N PRO A 314 18.37 15.99 12.53
CA PRO A 314 19.31 15.29 13.40
C PRO A 314 20.78 15.59 13.08
N ARG A 315 21.41 16.42 13.92
CA ARG A 315 22.84 16.74 13.81
C ARG A 315 23.71 15.61 14.36
N GLY A 316 24.53 15.03 13.48
CA GLY A 316 25.47 13.96 13.82
C GLY A 316 24.82 12.58 13.92
N GLY A 317 25.66 11.54 14.01
CA GLY A 317 25.21 10.14 13.92
C GLY A 317 24.19 9.74 15.00
N ARG A 318 24.24 10.37 16.17
CA ARG A 318 23.29 10.14 17.27
C ARG A 318 21.86 10.58 16.93
N GLY A 319 21.69 11.80 16.43
CA GLY A 319 20.37 12.25 15.99
C GLY A 319 19.83 11.35 14.88
N GLN A 320 20.71 10.89 13.97
CA GLN A 320 20.32 9.97 12.91
C GLN A 320 19.79 8.65 13.48
N ALA A 321 20.39 8.10 14.54
CA ALA A 321 19.88 6.92 15.22
C ALA A 321 18.55 7.17 15.94
N LYS A 322 18.33 8.36 16.52
CA LYS A 322 17.05 8.76 17.12
C LYS A 322 15.94 8.74 16.07
N ALA A 323 16.13 9.47 14.97
CA ALA A 323 15.21 9.47 13.83
C ALA A 323 14.96 8.07 13.26
N ILE A 324 15.99 7.22 13.11
CA ILE A 324 15.82 5.82 12.67
C ILE A 324 14.99 5.01 13.67
N SER A 325 15.20 5.18 14.98
CA SER A 325 14.42 4.49 16.01
C SER A 325 12.97 4.96 16.05
N ASP A 326 12.72 6.26 15.85
CA ASP A 326 11.39 6.87 15.81
C ASP A 326 10.62 6.37 14.56
N MET A 327 11.25 6.40 13.38
CA MET A 327 10.69 5.85 12.14
C MET A 327 10.45 4.34 12.25
N ALA A 328 11.36 3.56 12.85
CA ALA A 328 11.18 2.12 13.03
C ALA A 328 9.99 1.78 13.94
N LEU A 329 9.78 2.55 15.02
CA LEU A 329 8.58 2.40 15.84
C LEU A 329 7.31 2.78 15.05
N SER A 330 7.34 3.81 14.22
CA SER A 330 6.20 4.17 13.36
C SER A 330 5.92 3.13 12.26
N PHE A 331 6.94 2.41 11.77
CA PHE A 331 6.75 1.25 10.89
C PHE A 331 6.08 0.07 11.62
N LEU A 332 6.43 -0.20 12.89
CA LEU A 332 5.74 -1.23 13.69
C LEU A 332 4.28 -0.84 13.97
N ASP A 333 4.03 0.42 14.31
CA ASP A 333 2.70 0.99 14.51
C ASP A 333 1.81 0.84 13.26
N MET A 334 2.35 1.18 12.08
CA MET A 334 1.70 0.96 10.79
C MET A 334 1.36 -0.51 10.54
N VAL A 335 2.30 -1.42 10.82
CA VAL A 335 2.10 -2.86 10.60
C VAL A 335 0.99 -3.40 11.49
N SER A 336 0.92 -3.02 12.77
CA SER A 336 -0.17 -3.47 13.66
C SER A 336 -1.52 -2.86 13.23
N HIS A 337 -1.58 -1.57 12.92
CA HIS A 337 -2.79 -0.94 12.39
C HIS A 337 -3.30 -1.64 11.12
N PHE A 338 -2.41 -2.03 10.20
CA PHE A 338 -2.81 -2.70 8.95
C PHE A 338 -3.11 -4.20 9.13
N ASP A 339 -2.52 -4.85 10.14
CA ASP A 339 -2.76 -6.27 10.42
C ASP A 339 -4.02 -6.52 11.29
N ASP A 340 -4.40 -5.56 12.16
CA ASP A 340 -5.33 -5.80 13.29
C ASP A 340 -6.54 -4.85 13.40
N ASP A 341 -6.49 -3.58 12.96
CA ASP A 341 -7.55 -2.58 13.24
C ASP A 341 -8.77 -2.67 12.30
N PHE A 342 -8.64 -3.37 11.17
CA PHE A 342 -9.67 -3.48 10.14
C PHE A 342 -10.37 -4.84 10.18
N SER A 343 -11.62 -4.92 9.68
CA SER A 343 -12.36 -6.19 9.59
C SER A 343 -11.67 -7.27 8.75
N HIS A 344 -10.75 -6.86 7.88
CA HIS A 344 -9.82 -7.72 7.15
C HIS A 344 -8.43 -7.09 7.21
N ARG A 345 -7.38 -7.91 7.33
CA ARG A 345 -5.98 -7.47 7.21
C ARG A 345 -5.73 -6.78 5.87
N LEU A 346 -4.98 -5.68 5.88
CA LEU A 346 -4.45 -5.01 4.70
C LEU A 346 -3.02 -5.51 4.42
N HIS A 347 -2.83 -6.27 3.35
CA HIS A 347 -1.53 -6.80 2.95
C HIS A 347 -0.76 -5.77 2.14
N LEU A 348 0.50 -5.53 2.52
CA LEU A 348 1.45 -4.76 1.73
C LEU A 348 2.36 -5.72 0.95
N CYS A 349 2.31 -5.64 -0.38
CA CYS A 349 3.05 -6.55 -1.27
C CYS A 349 4.21 -5.89 -2.02
N ASP A 350 4.45 -4.59 -1.90
CA ASP A 350 5.58 -3.89 -2.56
C ASP A 350 6.28 -2.97 -1.56
N ILE A 351 7.11 -3.56 -0.69
CA ILE A 351 7.81 -2.80 0.35
C ILE A 351 9.17 -2.36 -0.20
N LYS A 352 9.25 -1.07 -0.54
CA LYS A 352 10.51 -0.38 -0.87
C LYS A 352 10.49 1.05 -0.34
N PRO A 353 11.64 1.67 -0.03
CA PRO A 353 11.72 3.04 0.50
C PRO A 353 10.95 4.07 -0.33
N GLU A 354 10.93 3.92 -1.66
CA GLU A 354 10.22 4.78 -2.60
C GLU A 354 8.70 4.84 -2.37
N ASN A 355 8.08 3.77 -1.84
CA ASN A 355 6.63 3.69 -1.59
C ASN A 355 6.24 4.30 -0.23
N PHE A 356 7.21 4.73 0.58
CA PHE A 356 6.99 5.35 1.88
C PHE A 356 7.56 6.77 1.94
N ALA A 357 6.96 7.59 2.78
CA ALA A 357 7.49 8.90 3.14
C ALA A 357 7.38 9.12 4.65
N ILE A 358 8.10 10.11 5.15
CA ILE A 358 8.21 10.41 6.58
C ILE A 358 7.73 11.83 6.82
N ARG A 359 6.73 12.00 7.69
CA ARG A 359 6.28 13.32 8.15
C ARG A 359 7.29 13.94 9.14
N SER A 360 7.13 15.22 9.44
CA SER A 360 8.08 15.99 10.27
C SER A 360 8.18 15.52 11.74
N ASP A 361 7.24 14.69 12.18
CA ASP A 361 7.13 14.02 13.49
C ASP A 361 7.65 12.57 13.48
N PHE A 362 8.28 12.13 12.38
CA PHE A 362 8.69 10.76 12.08
C PHE A 362 7.56 9.75 11.84
N THR A 363 6.31 10.19 11.68
CA THR A 363 5.22 9.31 11.24
C THR A 363 5.50 8.80 9.82
N VAL A 364 5.56 7.48 9.67
CA VAL A 364 5.68 6.77 8.39
C VAL A 364 4.34 6.82 7.65
N VAL A 365 4.38 7.06 6.36
CA VAL A 365 3.20 7.12 5.49
C VAL A 365 3.43 6.26 4.26
N ALA A 366 2.51 5.35 3.96
CA ALA A 366 2.46 4.63 2.70
C ALA A 366 1.93 5.59 1.63
N ILE A 367 2.83 6.04 0.74
CA ILE A 367 2.53 7.02 -0.32
C ILE A 367 2.40 6.39 -1.71
N ASP A 368 2.69 5.10 -1.85
CA ASP A 368 2.27 4.29 -3.00
C ASP A 368 1.66 3.00 -2.47
N VAL A 369 0.36 2.80 -2.72
CA VAL A 369 -0.42 1.64 -2.24
C VAL A 369 -1.15 0.90 -3.37
N ASP A 370 -0.72 1.07 -4.62
CA ASP A 370 -1.26 0.31 -5.77
C ASP A 370 -1.12 -1.22 -5.58
N MET A 371 -0.18 -1.64 -4.75
CA MET A 371 0.14 -3.04 -4.44
C MET A 371 -0.26 -3.43 -3.00
N ALA A 372 -1.34 -2.84 -2.49
CA ALA A 372 -1.92 -3.16 -1.18
C ALA A 372 -3.36 -3.69 -1.30
N PHE A 373 -3.66 -4.80 -0.63
CA PHE A 373 -4.91 -5.54 -0.82
C PHE A 373 -5.46 -6.07 0.51
N PHE A 374 -6.76 -5.95 0.74
CA PHE A 374 -7.38 -6.63 1.89
C PHE A 374 -7.41 -8.15 1.69
N GLU A 375 -7.38 -8.92 2.79
CA GLU A 375 -7.34 -10.39 2.81
C GLU A 375 -8.24 -11.06 1.74
N PRO A 376 -9.54 -10.70 1.54
CA PRO A 376 -10.36 -11.35 0.52
C PRO A 376 -9.81 -11.20 -0.91
N LYS A 377 -9.27 -10.02 -1.24
CA LYS A 377 -8.64 -9.77 -2.55
C LYS A 377 -7.27 -10.44 -2.66
N MET A 378 -6.51 -10.45 -1.56
CA MET A 378 -5.20 -11.11 -1.51
C MET A 378 -5.33 -12.62 -1.81
N ARG A 379 -6.36 -13.28 -1.26
CA ARG A 379 -6.66 -14.69 -1.54
C ARG A 379 -6.96 -14.95 -3.01
N GLU A 380 -7.80 -14.12 -3.64
CA GLU A 380 -8.11 -14.20 -5.08
C GLU A 380 -6.82 -14.07 -5.94
N ILE A 381 -5.94 -13.14 -5.57
CA ILE A 381 -4.66 -12.93 -6.27
C ILE A 381 -3.73 -14.15 -6.13
N LEU A 382 -3.64 -14.74 -4.94
CA LEU A 382 -2.75 -15.87 -4.65
C LEU A 382 -3.25 -17.22 -5.22
N GLU A 383 -4.54 -17.40 -5.49
CA GLU A 383 -5.13 -18.64 -6.03
C GLU A 383 -4.81 -18.87 -7.54
N GLN A 384 -3.53 -19.05 -7.86
CA GLN A 384 -3.02 -19.34 -9.21
C GLN A 384 -2.63 -20.82 -9.42
N ASN A 385 -2.42 -21.21 -10.67
CA ASN A 385 -1.79 -22.50 -11.01
C ASN A 385 -0.26 -22.38 -10.93
N CYS A 386 0.44 -23.42 -10.46
CA CYS A 386 1.89 -23.37 -10.19
C CYS A 386 2.66 -24.64 -10.58
N THR A 387 3.95 -24.47 -10.82
CA THR A 387 4.92 -25.57 -10.99
C THR A 387 5.93 -25.68 -9.84
N GLY A 388 6.06 -24.62 -9.04
CA GLY A 388 6.80 -24.58 -7.79
C GLY A 388 6.45 -23.31 -6.99
N ASP A 389 6.98 -23.18 -5.77
CA ASP A 389 6.67 -22.06 -4.87
C ASP A 389 6.92 -20.68 -5.49
N GLU A 390 7.92 -20.54 -6.35
CA GLU A 390 8.26 -19.26 -7.00
C GLU A 390 7.17 -18.75 -7.97
N ASP A 391 6.27 -19.62 -8.44
CA ASP A 391 5.10 -19.22 -9.22
C ASP A 391 3.96 -18.68 -8.32
N CYS A 392 4.08 -18.83 -6.99
CA CYS A 392 3.13 -18.38 -5.97
C CYS A 392 3.60 -17.10 -5.24
N ASN A 393 4.54 -16.37 -5.83
CA ASN A 393 5.02 -15.09 -5.34
C ASN A 393 4.31 -13.94 -6.06
N PHE A 394 3.62 -13.08 -5.31
CA PHE A 394 3.06 -11.83 -5.79
C PHE A 394 3.84 -10.67 -5.17
N PHE A 395 4.90 -10.24 -5.87
CA PHE A 395 5.90 -9.29 -5.36
C PHE A 395 6.46 -9.79 -4.00
N ASP A 396 6.23 -9.07 -2.89
CA ASP A 396 6.68 -9.44 -1.54
C ASP A 396 5.63 -10.24 -0.73
N CYS A 397 4.52 -10.62 -1.34
CA CYS A 397 3.51 -11.51 -0.77
C CYS A 397 3.70 -12.92 -1.33
N PHE A 398 4.08 -13.88 -0.47
CA PHE A 398 4.39 -15.25 -0.88
C PHE A 398 3.32 -16.22 -0.42
N SER A 399 2.97 -17.23 -1.22
CA SER A 399 2.28 -18.44 -0.76
C SER A 399 3.05 -19.72 -1.14
N LYS A 400 2.42 -20.89 -1.11
CA LYS A 400 3.05 -22.19 -1.36
C LYS A 400 2.35 -22.97 -2.45
N CYS A 401 3.13 -23.65 -3.29
CA CYS A 401 2.61 -24.48 -4.36
C CYS A 401 2.31 -25.90 -3.84
N ASP A 402 1.03 -26.30 -3.85
CA ASP A 402 0.70 -27.72 -3.76
C ASP A 402 1.07 -28.40 -5.08
N LEU A 403 2.24 -29.05 -5.09
CA LEU A 403 2.76 -29.80 -6.23
C LEU A 403 1.88 -31.01 -6.63
N ARG A 404 0.90 -31.42 -5.82
CA ARG A 404 -0.08 -32.46 -6.18
C ARG A 404 -1.29 -31.87 -6.89
N ALA A 405 -1.76 -30.72 -6.44
CA ALA A 405 -2.88 -29.99 -7.05
C ALA A 405 -2.46 -29.09 -8.22
N HIS A 406 -1.16 -28.80 -8.36
CA HIS A 406 -0.59 -27.76 -9.23
C HIS A 406 -1.22 -26.37 -9.01
N LYS A 407 -1.52 -26.05 -7.75
CA LYS A 407 -2.14 -24.80 -7.33
C LYS A 407 -1.43 -24.16 -6.14
N CYS A 408 -1.37 -22.85 -6.16
CA CYS A 408 -0.95 -22.04 -5.03
C CYS A 408 -1.99 -22.07 -3.91
N GLY A 409 -1.53 -22.05 -2.66
CA GLY A 409 -2.38 -21.77 -1.52
C GLY A 409 -2.90 -20.34 -1.56
N ALA A 410 -4.17 -20.16 -1.18
CA ALA A 410 -4.82 -18.85 -1.05
C ALA A 410 -4.20 -17.98 0.05
N GLU A 411 -3.52 -18.59 1.02
CA GLU A 411 -3.02 -17.92 2.21
C GLU A 411 -1.56 -17.51 2.07
N ARG A 412 -1.28 -16.25 2.43
CA ARG A 412 0.07 -15.68 2.46
C ARG A 412 0.87 -16.31 3.61
N VAL A 413 2.06 -16.84 3.33
CA VAL A 413 2.92 -17.50 4.33
C VAL A 413 3.91 -16.57 5.04
N ASN A 414 4.04 -15.33 4.57
CA ASN A 414 4.80 -14.27 5.23
C ASN A 414 3.87 -13.12 5.70
N SER A 415 4.33 -12.30 6.65
CA SER A 415 3.57 -11.14 7.15
C SER A 415 4.14 -9.80 6.69
N ASN A 416 3.35 -8.74 6.85
CA ASN A 416 3.78 -7.35 6.64
C ASN A 416 5.04 -7.04 7.47
N LEU A 417 5.06 -7.48 8.73
CA LEU A 417 6.21 -7.34 9.63
C LEU A 417 7.49 -7.95 9.05
N GLN A 418 7.43 -9.20 8.54
CA GLN A 418 8.61 -9.88 8.02
C GLN A 418 9.20 -9.15 6.81
N VAL A 419 8.36 -8.62 5.92
CA VAL A 419 8.82 -7.86 4.75
C VAL A 419 9.39 -6.50 5.15
N VAL A 420 8.75 -5.77 6.07
CA VAL A 420 9.31 -4.51 6.62
C VAL A 420 10.67 -4.77 7.29
N CYS A 421 10.80 -5.88 8.01
CA CYS A 421 12.06 -6.29 8.60
C CYS A 421 13.15 -6.59 7.53
N ASP A 422 12.79 -7.33 6.47
CA ASP A 422 13.70 -7.71 5.38
C ASP A 422 14.17 -6.51 4.54
N LYS A 423 13.22 -5.65 4.13
CA LYS A 423 13.44 -4.57 3.15
C LYS A 423 13.89 -3.24 3.77
N ILE A 424 13.44 -2.93 5.01
CA ILE A 424 13.69 -1.64 5.66
C ILE A 424 14.61 -1.82 6.87
N PHE A 425 14.22 -2.62 7.87
CA PHE A 425 14.97 -2.67 9.14
C PHE A 425 16.34 -3.32 8.99
N ARG A 426 16.48 -4.33 8.13
CA ARG A 426 17.78 -4.98 7.84
C ARG A 426 18.82 -3.96 7.36
N HIS A 427 18.44 -2.99 6.53
CA HIS A 427 19.37 -1.92 6.10
C HIS A 427 19.84 -1.06 7.28
N TRP A 428 18.92 -0.66 8.17
CA TRP A 428 19.23 0.16 9.33
C TRP A 428 20.06 -0.55 10.41
N PHE A 429 19.79 -1.83 10.68
CA PHE A 429 20.31 -2.52 11.86
C PHE A 429 21.31 -3.66 11.57
N SER A 430 21.46 -4.13 10.33
CA SER A 430 22.53 -5.08 9.96
C SER A 430 23.88 -4.40 9.74
N SER A 431 23.87 -3.18 9.20
CA SER A 431 25.11 -2.39 9.13
C SER A 431 25.45 -1.85 10.51
N SER A 432 26.75 -1.83 10.85
CA SER A 432 27.22 -1.19 12.08
C SER A 432 27.14 0.34 11.96
N LEU A 433 25.92 0.88 11.94
CA LEU A 433 25.60 2.25 12.38
C LEU A 433 25.78 2.34 13.91
N ARG A 434 26.98 1.93 14.37
CA ARG A 434 27.47 2.02 15.74
C ARG A 434 27.62 3.50 16.07
N THR A 435 26.52 4.12 16.49
CA THR A 435 26.64 5.33 17.29
C THR A 435 27.24 4.91 18.63
N SER A 436 28.17 5.71 19.15
CA SER A 436 28.68 5.55 20.51
C SER A 436 27.64 5.89 21.59
N ALA A 437 26.44 6.32 21.18
CA ALA A 437 25.33 6.74 22.04
C ALA A 437 24.30 5.63 22.31
N VAL A 438 24.47 4.43 21.73
CA VAL A 438 23.65 3.25 22.01
C VAL A 438 24.59 2.11 22.44
N SER A 439 24.23 1.37 23.48
CA SER A 439 25.05 0.31 24.04
C SER A 439 25.23 -0.86 23.05
N VAL A 440 26.44 -1.43 23.01
CA VAL A 440 26.76 -2.56 22.12
C VAL A 440 25.85 -3.77 22.35
N PRO A 441 25.47 -4.16 23.59
CA PRO A 441 24.52 -5.24 23.82
C PRO A 441 23.15 -4.98 23.17
N LEU A 442 22.63 -3.76 23.28
CA LEU A 442 21.33 -3.39 22.71
C LEU A 442 21.36 -3.40 21.16
N GLN A 443 22.43 -2.89 20.56
CA GLN A 443 22.64 -2.96 19.11
C GLN A 443 22.68 -4.40 18.59
N LEU A 444 23.33 -5.31 19.33
CA LEU A 444 23.37 -6.74 18.97
C LEU A 444 21.99 -7.40 19.10
N GLN A 445 21.29 -7.17 20.21
CA GLN A 445 19.93 -7.70 20.40
C GLN A 445 18.95 -7.22 19.32
N LEU A 446 19.01 -5.94 18.94
CA LEU A 446 18.17 -5.37 17.90
C LEU A 446 18.49 -5.96 16.52
N ARG A 447 19.77 -6.09 16.16
CA ARG A 447 20.19 -6.77 14.92
C ARG A 447 19.68 -8.21 14.87
N ASP A 448 19.84 -8.96 15.96
CA ASP A 448 19.48 -10.37 16.01
C ASP A 448 17.96 -10.56 15.95
N ALA A 449 17.18 -9.68 16.61
CA ALA A 449 15.72 -9.63 16.49
C ALA A 449 15.24 -9.24 15.08
N VAL A 450 15.94 -8.34 14.38
CA VAL A 450 15.63 -8.00 12.97
C VAL A 450 15.95 -9.15 12.03
N GLN A 451 17.02 -9.91 12.29
CA GLN A 451 17.38 -11.08 11.49
C GLN A 451 16.39 -12.24 11.68
N GLU A 452 15.92 -12.46 12.91
CA GLU A 452 14.84 -13.39 13.25
C GLU A 452 13.52 -12.98 12.59
N CYS A 453 13.15 -11.70 12.69
CA CYS A 453 11.97 -11.13 12.06
C CYS A 453 11.96 -11.30 10.54
N ALA A 454 13.11 -11.13 9.89
CA ALA A 454 13.24 -11.22 8.45
C ALA A 454 13.54 -12.64 7.92
N ASP A 455 13.45 -13.69 8.76
CA ASP A 455 13.64 -15.08 8.31
C ASP A 455 12.31 -15.68 7.81
N PRO A 456 12.18 -16.04 6.52
CA PRO A 456 10.98 -16.70 5.99
C PRO A 456 10.77 -18.13 6.55
N ARG A 457 11.77 -18.72 7.22
CA ARG A 457 11.65 -20.07 7.82
C ARG A 457 10.90 -20.05 9.15
N GLY A 458 10.79 -18.89 9.82
CA GLY A 458 10.11 -18.76 11.12
C GLY A 458 8.69 -19.34 11.11
N THR A 459 7.94 -19.18 10.02
CA THR A 459 6.56 -19.67 9.88
C THR A 459 6.44 -21.15 9.50
N SER A 460 7.54 -21.83 9.16
CA SER A 460 7.52 -23.24 8.68
C SER A 460 7.60 -24.30 9.79
N GLY A 461 7.72 -23.90 11.06
CA GLY A 461 7.85 -24.84 12.18
C GLY A 461 7.65 -24.26 13.59
N SER A 462 7.22 -23.00 13.74
CA SER A 462 6.88 -22.43 15.04
C SER A 462 5.38 -22.55 15.34
N ALA A 463 5.01 -22.68 16.61
CA ALA A 463 3.62 -22.65 17.04
C ALA A 463 2.92 -21.31 16.69
N PRO A 464 1.58 -21.26 16.59
CA PRO A 464 0.83 -20.02 16.37
C PRO A 464 1.06 -19.03 17.52
N GLY A 465 2.01 -18.10 17.34
CA GLY A 465 2.46 -17.18 18.40
C GLY A 465 3.84 -16.56 18.20
N ALA A 466 4.71 -17.12 17.35
CA ALA A 466 6.08 -16.60 17.18
C ALA A 466 6.16 -15.18 16.55
N ALA A 467 5.30 -14.85 15.58
CA ALA A 467 5.29 -13.52 14.96
C ALA A 467 4.88 -12.40 15.95
N PRO A 468 3.82 -12.55 16.78
CA PRO A 468 3.54 -11.65 17.90
C PRO A 468 4.73 -11.41 18.83
N ASP A 469 5.45 -12.46 19.22
CA ASP A 469 6.58 -12.34 20.16
C ASP A 469 7.74 -11.50 19.58
N VAL A 470 8.05 -11.66 18.29
CA VAL A 470 9.08 -10.88 17.61
C VAL A 470 8.68 -9.41 17.45
N PHE A 471 7.41 -9.11 17.21
CA PHE A 471 6.89 -7.74 17.18
C PHE A 471 7.15 -7.00 18.52
N TRP A 472 6.69 -7.58 19.63
CA TRP A 472 6.88 -6.98 20.96
C TRP A 472 8.34 -6.98 21.42
N LYS A 473 9.17 -7.90 20.92
CA LYS A 473 10.63 -7.89 21.11
C LYS A 473 11.26 -6.68 20.41
N LEU A 474 10.97 -6.47 19.12
CA LEU A 474 11.45 -5.31 18.37
C LEU A 474 11.00 -3.99 18.99
N GLN A 475 9.72 -3.86 19.33
CA GLN A 475 9.17 -2.64 19.92
C GLN A 475 9.86 -2.28 21.25
N ARG A 476 10.06 -3.25 22.14
CA ARG A 476 10.79 -3.04 23.41
C ARG A 476 12.25 -2.64 23.21
N LEU A 477 12.95 -3.25 22.25
CA LEU A 477 14.35 -2.94 21.96
C LEU A 477 14.51 -1.53 21.33
N LEU A 478 13.58 -1.12 20.47
CA LEU A 478 13.56 0.24 19.92
C LEU A 478 13.21 1.29 20.99
N GLN A 479 12.24 1.01 21.88
CA GLN A 479 11.95 1.89 23.02
C GLN A 479 13.13 2.00 24.00
N ALA A 480 13.87 0.91 24.25
CA ALA A 480 15.11 0.97 25.03
C ALA A 480 16.18 1.83 24.31
N THR A 481 16.27 1.71 22.98
CA THR A 481 17.21 2.50 22.16
C THR A 481 16.90 3.99 22.25
N GLN A 482 15.61 4.38 22.19
CA GLN A 482 15.19 5.77 22.43
C GLN A 482 15.59 6.27 23.83
N ARG A 483 15.50 5.44 24.87
CA ARG A 483 15.85 5.84 26.25
C ARG A 483 17.34 6.13 26.39
N GLU A 484 18.22 5.24 25.93
CA GLU A 484 19.67 5.50 25.90
C GLU A 484 20.00 6.78 25.07
N LEU A 485 19.31 6.95 23.93
CA LEU A 485 19.43 8.14 23.07
C LEU A 485 18.81 9.42 23.67
N GLN A 486 18.04 9.36 24.75
CA GLN A 486 17.56 10.52 25.51
C GLN A 486 18.39 10.77 26.79
N GLU A 487 18.91 9.72 27.41
CA GLU A 487 19.69 9.83 28.65
C GLU A 487 21.03 10.53 28.41
N ALA A 488 21.75 10.19 27.34
CA ALA A 488 23.00 10.88 27.00
C ALA A 488 22.80 12.35 26.52
N GLU A 489 21.55 12.85 26.47
CA GLU A 489 21.16 14.19 25.98
C GLU A 489 21.11 15.20 27.14
N LYS A 490 21.18 14.67 28.37
CA LYS A 490 21.32 15.35 29.66
C LYS A 490 22.80 15.33 30.09
#